data_AF-J3A2F5-F1
#
_entry.id   AF-J3A2F5-F1
#
_cell.length_a   1.000
_cell.length_b   1.000
_cell.length_c   1.000
_cell.angle_alpha   90.00
_cell.angle_beta   90.00
_cell.angle_gamma   90.00
#
_symmetry.space_group_name_H-M   'P 1'
#
loop_
_entity.id
_entity.type
_entity.pdbx_description
1 polymer ?
#
loop_
_entity_poly.entity_id
_entity_poly.type
_entity_poly.pdbx_seq_one_letter_code
_entity_poly.pdbx_strand_id
1 'polypeptide(L)' 'MAMVLYGSAITDGIAKGDLTELQRLQAQAEAHVTEYGDIPTLLTALKVEIAKLEGGAKR' A
#
# COMPACT_ATOMS: atom_id res chain seq x y z
N MET A 1 2.30 -11.13 -12.81
CA MET A 1 2.18 -10.77 -11.38
C MET A 1 0.77 -10.24 -11.17
N ALA A 2 -0.15 -11.07 -10.71
CA ALA A 2 -1.52 -10.63 -10.45
C ALA A 2 -1.48 -9.73 -9.21
N MET A 3 -1.59 -8.42 -9.41
CA MET A 3 -2.03 -7.47 -8.39
C MET A 3 -3.42 -7.93 -7.96
N VAL A 4 -3.49 -8.88 -7.02
CA VAL A 4 -4.69 -9.03 -6.22
C VAL A 4 -4.88 -7.66 -5.59
N LEU A 5 -6.01 -7.03 -5.89
CA LEU A 5 -6.40 -5.75 -5.32
C LEU A 5 -6.51 -5.95 -3.81
N TYR A 6 -5.39 -5.87 -3.09
CA TYR A 6 -5.34 -6.10 -1.65
C TYR A 6 -6.39 -5.24 -0.95
N GLY A 7 -6.58 -4.01 -1.42
CA GLY A 7 -7.64 -3.12 -0.93
C GLY A 7 -9.05 -3.73 -1.00
N SER A 8 -9.50 -4.23 -2.15
CA SER A 8 -10.84 -4.79 -2.26
C SER A 8 -10.95 -6.17 -1.62
N ALA A 9 -9.94 -7.04 -1.79
CA ALA A 9 -9.94 -8.37 -1.18
C ALA A 9 -9.91 -8.32 0.35
N ILE A 10 -9.15 -7.40 0.94
CA ILE A 10 -9.12 -7.15 2.38
C ILE A 10 -10.45 -6.56 2.85
N THR A 11 -10.99 -5.57 2.13
CA THR A 11 -12.29 -4.96 2.49
C THR A 11 -13.42 -5.99 2.44
N ASP A 12 -13.44 -6.83 1.40
CA ASP A 12 -14.41 -7.90 1.23
C ASP A 12 -14.23 -9.01 2.28
N GLY A 13 -12.99 -9.37 2.61
CA GLY A 13 -12.67 -10.33 3.66
C GLY A 13 -13.14 -9.86 5.03
N ILE A 14 -12.93 -8.58 5.36
CA ILE A 14 -13.41 -7.96 6.60
C ILE A 14 -14.95 -7.97 6.63
N ALA A 15 -15.60 -7.62 5.52
CA ALA A 15 -17.06 -7.61 5.44
C ALA A 15 -17.68 -9.01 5.58
N LYS A 16 -17.00 -10.07 5.09
CA LYS A 16 -17.45 -11.46 5.20
C LYS A 16 -17.20 -12.08 6.59
N GLY A 17 -16.22 -11.59 7.34
CA GLY A 17 -15.92 -12.06 8.69
C GLY A 17 -15.30 -13.47 8.77
N ASP A 18 -14.70 -13.95 7.67
CA ASP A 18 -14.00 -15.25 7.65
C ASP A 18 -12.59 -15.10 8.23
N LEU A 19 -12.38 -15.65 9.43
CA LEU A 19 -11.11 -15.55 10.14
C LEU A 19 -9.93 -16.20 9.38
N THR A 20 -10.16 -17.32 8.70
CA THR A 20 -9.09 -18.01 7.96
C THR A 20 -8.64 -17.20 6.76
N GLU A 21 -9.59 -16.59 6.05
CA GLU A 21 -9.28 -15.72 4.92
C GLU A 21 -8.60 -14.42 5.38
N LEU A 22 -9.04 -13.84 6.50
CA LEU A 22 -8.41 -12.65 7.09
C LEU A 22 -6.94 -12.90 7.47
N GLN A 23 -6.64 -14.03 8.10
CA GLN A 23 -5.26 -14.42 8.45
C GLN A 23 -4.39 -14.64 7.20
N ARG A 24 -4.95 -15.26 6.16
CA ARG A 24 -4.26 -15.45 4.87
C ARG A 24 -3.92 -14.11 4.22
N LEU A 25 -4.89 -13.18 4.19
CA LEU A 25 -4.71 -11.85 3.64
C LEU A 25 -3.72 -11.02 4.46
N GLN A 26 -3.75 -11.14 5.79
CA GLN A 26 -2.77 -10.51 6.68
C GLN A 26 -1.34 -10.98 6.36
N ALA A 27 -1.10 -12.29 6.31
CA ALA A 27 0.23 -12.83 6.04
C ALA A 27 0.76 -12.38 4.66
N GLN A 28 -0.12 -12.29 3.65
CA GLN A 28 0.26 -11.78 2.33
C GLN A 28 0.56 -10.29 2.33
N ALA A 29 -0.20 -9.49 3.08
CA ALA A 29 0.06 -8.06 3.22
C ALA A 29 1.37 -7.79 3.97
N GLU A 30 1.64 -8.52 5.05
CA GLU A 30 2.89 -8.42 5.81
C GLU A 30 4.11 -8.82 4.97
N ALA A 31 4.01 -9.89 4.17
CA ALA A 31 5.06 -10.27 3.23
C ALA A 31 5.32 -9.16 2.20
N HIS A 32 4.26 -8.53 1.68
CA HIS A 32 4.38 -7.42 0.74
C HIS A 32 5.05 -6.19 1.37
N VAL A 33 4.67 -5.82 2.60
CA VAL A 33 5.31 -4.72 3.33
C VAL A 33 6.77 -5.04 3.65
N THR A 34 7.09 -6.30 3.95
CA THR A 34 8.48 -6.72 4.19
C THR A 34 9.34 -6.64 2.92
N GLU A 35 8.80 -7.04 1.77
CA GLU A 35 9.51 -7.05 0.50
C GLU A 35 9.66 -5.65 -0.12
N TYR A 36 8.62 -4.83 -0.07
CA TYR A 36 8.54 -3.56 -0.79
C TYR A 36 8.55 -2.31 0.11
N GLY A 37 8.37 -2.47 1.42
CA GLY A 37 8.21 -1.37 2.37
C GLY A 37 6.83 -0.71 2.33
N ASP A 38 6.67 0.35 3.11
CA ASP A 38 5.44 1.16 3.14
C ASP A 38 5.38 2.09 1.91
N ILE A 39 4.93 1.53 0.79
CA ILE A 39 4.78 2.23 -0.49
C ILE A 39 3.91 3.49 -0.38
N PRO A 40 2.74 3.51 0.31
CA PRO A 40 1.97 4.74 0.54
C PRO A 40 2.77 5.89 1.18
N THR A 41 3.55 5.59 2.21
CA THR A 41 4.41 6.58 2.87
C THR A 41 5.53 7.04 1.95
N LEU A 42 6.21 6.11 1.27
CA LEU A 42 7.27 6.43 0.30
C LEU A 42 6.75 7.29 -0.86
N LEU A 43 5.56 6.99 -1.38
CA LEU A 43 4.91 7.77 -2.43
C LEU A 43 4.57 9.18 -1.97
N THR A 44 4.12 9.34 -0.72
CA THR A 44 3.84 10.65 -0.14
C THR A 44 5.12 11.47 -0.02
N ALA A 45 6.20 10.86 0.48
CA ALA A 45 7.51 11.52 0.57
C ALA A 45 8.05 11.91 -0.82
N LEU A 46 7.91 11.03 -1.82
CA LEU A 46 8.31 11.31 -3.20
C LEU A 46 7.56 12.51 -3.78
N LYS A 47 6.24 12.59 -3.59
CA LYS A 47 5.42 13.72 -4.05
C LYS A 47 5.85 15.04 -3.41
N VAL A 48 6.17 15.02 -2.11
CA VAL A 48 6.68 16.21 -1.41
C VAL A 48 8.00 16.66 -2.03
N GLU A 49 8.91 15.74 -2.32
CA GLU A 49 10.20 16.09 -2.91
C GLU A 49 10.07 16.63 -4.33
N ILE A 50 9.21 16.03 -5.15
CA ILE A 50 8.87 16.54 -6.49
C ILE A 50 8.34 17.99 -6.38
N ALA A 51 7.38 18.24 -5.48
CA ALA A 51 6.79 19.57 -5.33
C ALA A 51 7.82 20.63 -4.88
N LYS A 52 8.81 20.26 -4.06
CA LYS A 52 9.90 21.18 -3.68
C LYS A 52 10.77 21.55 -4.87
N LEU A 53 11.13 20.57 -5.71
CA LEU A 53 11.96 20.79 -6.89
C LEU A 53 11.23 21.60 -7.96
N GLU A 54 9.94 21.31 -8.19
CA GLU A 54 9.09 22.06 -9.12
C GLU A 54 8.81 23.50 -8.66
N GLY A 55 8.54 23.70 -7.36
CA GLY A 55 8.31 25.02 -6.77
C GLY A 55 9.59 25.84 -6.59
N GLY A 56 10.74 25.19 -6.43
CA GLY A 56 12.05 25.81 -6.28
C GLY A 56 12.67 26.31 -7.58
N ALA A 57 12.23 25.81 -8.74
CA ALA A 57 12.72 26.20 -10.07
C ALA A 57 12.19 27.57 -10.58
N LYS A 58 11.38 28.27 -9.77
CA LYS A 58 10.77 29.58 -10.09
C LYS A 58 11.33 30.77 -9.29
N ARG A 59 12.63 30.76 -8.97
CA ARG A 59 13.29 31.91 -8.34
C ARG A 59 14.56 32.30 -9.08
#